data_AF-A0A9D6JSI3-F1
#
_entry.id   AF-A0A9D6JSI3-F1
#
_cell.length_a   1.000
_cell.length_b   1.000
_cell.length_c   1.000
_cell.angle_alpha   90.00
_cell.angle_beta   90.00
_cell.angle_gamma   90.00
#
_symmetry.space_group_name_H-M   'P 1'
#
loop_
_entity.id
_entity.type
_entity.pdbx_description
1 polymer ?
#
loop_
_entity_poly.entity_id
_entity_poly.type
_entity_poly.pdbx_seq_one_letter_code
_entity_poly.pdbx_strand_id
1 'polypeptide(L)'
;MRLIAEKLGKSDKYDRLRYLRADGSASKSMMPRQGILPHDLVHYVVESRLPLQHGFTSLVARGAEVKFVMEQVHDVHKHTVEREAIQVEAIVEGLQSQLWSGVFDPAAFLAGAHSACVARNQPGFDFSSLDAEALLYQPALALQARWQALSYFESMELLSQPPPAKSY
;
A
#
# COMPACT_ATOMS: atom_id res chain seq x y z
N MET A 1 -13.17 4.84 -1.67
CA MET A 1 -13.13 4.57 -0.21
C MET A 1 -12.28 5.66 0.46
N ARG A 2 -12.49 5.94 1.75
CA ARG A 2 -11.67 6.91 2.51
C ARG A 2 -10.72 6.17 3.43
N LEU A 3 -9.46 6.57 3.46
CA LEU A 3 -8.48 6.09 4.44
C LEU A 3 -8.23 7.22 5.45
N ILE A 4 -8.29 6.91 6.74
CA ILE A 4 -8.05 7.86 7.81
C ILE A 4 -6.88 7.34 8.63
N ALA A 5 -5.72 7.97 8.48
CA ALA A 5 -4.51 7.67 9.23
C ALA A 5 -4.49 8.53 10.50
N GLU A 6 -4.40 7.90 11.67
CA GLU A 6 -4.55 8.53 12.96
C GLU A 6 -3.29 8.31 13.77
N LYS A 7 -2.63 9.41 14.17
CA LYS A 7 -1.48 9.38 15.05
C LYS A 7 -2.00 9.25 16.48
N LEU A 8 -1.68 8.17 17.17
CA LEU A 8 -2.13 7.92 18.53
C LEU A 8 -1.23 8.65 19.54
N GLY A 9 -1.34 8.34 20.83
CA GLY A 9 -0.61 9.01 21.88
C GLY A 9 0.90 8.88 21.76
N LYS A 10 1.63 9.78 22.43
CA LYS A 10 3.11 9.84 22.37
C LYS A 10 3.80 8.54 22.74
N SER A 11 3.28 7.83 23.74
CA SER A 11 3.83 6.57 24.24
C SER A 11 3.37 5.32 23.48
N ASP A 12 2.43 5.46 22.54
CA ASP A 12 1.95 4.32 21.76
C ASP A 12 3.03 3.80 20.80
N LYS A 13 3.09 2.47 20.65
CA LYS A 13 4.00 1.82 19.70
C LYS A 13 3.42 1.73 18.29
N TYR A 14 2.12 1.94 18.17
CA TYR A 14 1.36 1.81 16.94
C TYR A 14 0.50 3.05 16.75
N ASP A 15 0.37 3.44 15.50
CA ASP A 15 -0.67 4.34 15.02
C ASP A 15 -1.78 3.50 14.36
N ARG A 16 -2.83 4.15 13.85
CA ARG A 16 -3.99 3.43 13.32
C ARG A 16 -4.36 3.92 11.93
N LEU A 17 -4.70 3.00 11.05
CA LEU A 17 -5.30 3.30 9.76
C LEU A 17 -6.72 2.73 9.73
N ARG A 18 -7.70 3.58 9.44
CA ARG A 18 -9.10 3.18 9.25
C ARG A 18 -9.47 3.24 7.77
N TYR A 19 -10.16 2.22 7.32
CA TYR A 19 -10.69 2.08 5.96
C TYR A 19 -12.19 2.27 6.04
N LEU A 20 -12.70 3.40 5.55
CA LEU A 20 -14.13 3.74 5.56
C LEU A 20 -14.72 3.57 4.16
N ARG A 21 -15.60 2.57 4.02
CA ARG A 21 -16.25 2.20 2.76
C ARG A 21 -17.46 3.10 2.48
N ALA A 22 -17.97 3.04 1.25
CA ALA A 22 -19.08 3.89 0.81
C ALA A 22 -20.40 3.55 1.51
N ASP A 23 -20.57 2.30 1.95
CA ASP A 23 -21.71 1.83 2.74
C ASP A 23 -21.63 2.19 4.24
N GLY A 24 -20.58 2.92 4.65
CA GLY A 24 -20.34 3.29 6.03
C GLY A 24 -19.66 2.22 6.89
N SER A 25 -19.47 1.00 6.36
CA SER A 25 -18.69 -0.02 7.04
C SER A 25 -17.21 0.38 7.14
N ALA A 26 -16.54 -0.08 8.20
CA ALA A 26 -15.15 0.25 8.42
C ALA A 26 -14.34 -0.94 8.92
N SER A 27 -13.11 -1.04 8.41
CA SER A 27 -12.06 -1.92 8.95
C SER A 27 -10.88 -1.07 9.44
N LYS A 28 -9.98 -1.66 10.22
CA LYS A 28 -8.80 -0.95 10.74
C LYS A 28 -7.57 -1.84 10.80
N SER A 29 -6.40 -1.24 10.63
CA SER A 29 -5.09 -1.84 10.86
C SER A 29 -4.27 -1.01 11.84
N MET A 30 -3.32 -1.66 12.50
CA MET A 30 -2.35 -1.01 13.39
C MET A 30 -1.06 -0.81 12.61
N MET A 31 -0.55 0.41 12.62
CA MET A 31 0.66 0.82 11.91
C MET A 31 1.83 0.96 12.89
N PRO A 32 2.81 0.04 12.91
CA PRO A 32 3.97 0.16 13.79
C PRO A 32 4.75 1.45 13.54
N ARG A 33 5.23 2.11 14.60
CA ARG A 33 6.11 3.28 14.49
C ARG A 33 7.54 2.83 14.17
N GLN A 34 7.98 3.07 12.95
CA GLN A 34 9.28 2.61 12.44
C GLN A 34 10.25 3.74 12.03
N GLY A 35 9.82 5.00 12.05
CA GLY A 35 10.67 6.16 11.71
C GLY A 35 10.59 6.60 10.25
N ILE A 36 10.22 5.69 9.35
CA ILE A 36 9.82 5.98 7.96
C ILE A 36 8.28 5.96 7.80
N LEU A 37 7.79 6.18 6.58
CA LEU A 37 6.38 6.02 6.26
C LEU A 37 5.86 4.62 6.67
N PRO A 38 4.77 4.52 7.44
CA PRO A 38 4.16 3.23 7.78
C PRO A 38 3.80 2.40 6.55
N HIS A 39 4.00 1.09 6.64
CA HIS A 39 3.81 0.14 5.54
C HIS A 39 2.44 0.26 4.84
N ASP A 40 1.33 0.32 5.59
CA ASP A 40 0.00 0.46 5.00
C ASP A 40 -0.21 1.81 4.26
N LEU A 41 0.56 2.85 4.60
CA LEU A 41 0.55 4.11 3.84
C LEU A 41 1.42 4.03 2.58
N VAL A 42 2.40 3.12 2.54
CA VAL A 42 3.14 2.79 1.32
C VAL A 42 2.21 2.08 0.33
N HIS A 43 1.35 1.16 0.78
CA HIS A 43 0.28 0.58 -0.04
C HIS A 43 -0.58 1.65 -0.70
N TYR A 44 -1.00 2.67 0.06
CA TYR A 44 -1.76 3.78 -0.50
C TYR A 44 -1.02 4.48 -1.65
N VAL A 45 0.29 4.75 -1.52
CA VAL A 45 1.08 5.40 -2.56
C VAL A 45 1.12 4.55 -3.83
N VAL A 46 1.41 3.26 -3.68
CA VAL A 46 1.52 2.30 -4.80
C VAL A 46 0.18 2.13 -5.52
N GLU A 47 -0.87 1.79 -4.78
CA GLU A 47 -2.19 1.48 -5.36
C GLU A 47 -2.94 2.71 -5.89
N SER A 48 -2.56 3.92 -5.48
CA SER A 48 -3.18 5.15 -6.02
C SER A 48 -2.53 5.64 -7.33
N ARG A 49 -1.41 5.04 -7.75
CA ARG A 49 -0.58 5.54 -8.87
C ARG A 49 -0.23 4.50 -9.90
N LEU A 50 -0.29 3.21 -9.57
CA LEU A 50 -0.14 2.13 -10.54
C LEU A 50 -1.51 1.61 -10.99
N PRO A 51 -1.62 1.13 -12.24
CA PRO A 51 -2.86 0.55 -12.77
C PRO A 51 -3.13 -0.88 -12.25
N LEU A 52 -2.91 -1.12 -10.95
CA LEU A 52 -3.14 -2.40 -10.26
C LEU A 52 -4.44 -2.29 -9.46
N GLN A 53 -5.40 -3.18 -9.74
CA GLN A 53 -6.78 -3.09 -9.24
C GLN A 53 -7.09 -4.08 -8.10
N HIS A 54 -6.14 -4.95 -7.79
CA HIS A 54 -6.28 -6.03 -6.82
C HIS A 54 -5.18 -6.05 -5.75
N GLY A 55 -4.60 -4.87 -5.45
CA GLY A 55 -3.75 -4.69 -4.28
C GLY A 55 -4.52 -4.76 -2.96
N PHE A 56 -3.78 -4.72 -1.84
CA PHE A 56 -4.34 -4.83 -0.49
C PHE A 56 -5.48 -3.84 -0.22
N THR A 57 -5.25 -2.54 -0.46
CA THR A 57 -6.22 -1.47 -0.23
C THR A 57 -7.45 -1.65 -1.10
N SER A 58 -7.24 -2.11 -2.34
CA SER A 58 -8.29 -2.39 -3.31
C SER A 58 -9.18 -3.58 -2.87
N LEU A 59 -8.58 -4.63 -2.30
CA LEU A 59 -9.30 -5.76 -1.71
C LEU A 59 -10.10 -5.33 -0.48
N VAL A 60 -9.49 -4.54 0.42
CA VAL A 60 -10.21 -3.96 1.58
C VAL A 60 -11.38 -3.11 1.12
N ALA A 61 -11.22 -2.30 0.06
CA ALA A 61 -12.30 -1.49 -0.52
C ALA A 61 -13.48 -2.32 -1.03
N ARG A 62 -13.24 -3.55 -1.50
CA ARG A 62 -14.27 -4.49 -1.98
C ARG A 62 -14.95 -5.28 -0.87
N GLY A 63 -14.60 -5.03 0.40
CA GLY A 63 -15.22 -5.68 1.56
C GLY A 63 -14.35 -6.77 2.18
N ALA A 64 -13.12 -6.98 1.72
CA ALA A 64 -12.19 -7.83 2.44
C ALA A 64 -11.92 -7.22 3.83
N GLU A 65 -11.93 -8.07 4.85
CA GLU A 65 -11.44 -7.69 6.16
C GLU A 65 -9.92 -7.68 6.15
N VAL A 66 -9.33 -6.63 6.73
CA VAL A 66 -7.86 -6.41 6.79
C VAL A 66 -7.11 -7.68 7.21
N LYS A 67 -7.63 -8.43 8.18
CA LYS A 67 -7.02 -9.66 8.71
C LYS A 67 -7.03 -10.83 7.72
N PHE A 68 -7.94 -10.83 6.75
CA PHE A 68 -8.21 -11.95 5.85
C PHE A 68 -7.85 -11.64 4.39
N VAL A 69 -7.28 -10.47 4.10
CA VAL A 69 -6.94 -10.08 2.72
C VAL A 69 -6.02 -11.11 2.08
N MET A 70 -4.96 -11.56 2.77
CA MET A 70 -4.02 -12.56 2.24
C MET A 70 -4.66 -13.95 2.08
N GLU A 71 -5.54 -14.36 3.00
CA GLU A 71 -6.24 -15.65 2.91
C GLU A 71 -7.23 -15.69 1.73
N GLN A 72 -7.86 -14.55 1.40
CA GLN A 72 -8.81 -14.43 0.30
C GLN A 72 -8.17 -14.43 -1.09
N VAL A 73 -6.84 -14.32 -1.17
CA VAL A 73 -6.10 -14.40 -2.45
C VAL A 73 -5.97 -15.85 -2.94
N HIS A 74 -6.02 -16.84 -2.05
CA HIS A 74 -5.74 -18.25 -2.36
C HIS A 74 -6.89 -19.05 -3.01
N ASP A 75 -7.88 -18.38 -3.61
CA ASP A 75 -9.00 -19.04 -4.31
C ASP A 75 -8.67 -19.29 -5.80
N VAL A 76 -8.94 -20.50 -6.28
CA VAL A 76 -8.36 -21.13 -7.49
C VAL A 76 -8.83 -20.50 -8.81
N HIS A 77 -9.77 -19.55 -8.77
CA HIS A 77 -10.32 -18.85 -9.94
C HIS A 77 -9.82 -17.41 -10.11
N LYS A 78 -8.72 -17.03 -9.45
CA LYS A 78 -8.30 -15.64 -9.29
C LYS A 78 -6.81 -15.36 -9.60
N HIS A 79 -6.20 -16.06 -10.56
CA HIS A 79 -4.80 -15.86 -10.92
C HIS A 79 -4.39 -14.38 -11.18
N THR A 80 -5.27 -13.54 -11.73
CA THR A 80 -5.00 -12.11 -11.91
C THR A 80 -5.01 -11.35 -10.58
N VAL A 81 -5.94 -11.65 -9.68
CA VAL A 81 -6.02 -11.05 -8.33
C VAL A 81 -4.78 -11.42 -7.53
N GLU A 82 -4.41 -12.70 -7.55
CA GLU A 82 -3.21 -13.20 -6.90
C GLU A 82 -1.94 -12.55 -7.43
N ARG A 83 -1.82 -12.45 -8.77
CA ARG A 83 -0.69 -11.78 -9.40
C ARG A 83 -0.56 -10.33 -8.97
N GLU A 84 -1.61 -9.54 -9.11
CA GLU A 84 -1.55 -8.11 -8.79
C GLU A 84 -1.34 -7.87 -7.29
N ALA A 85 -1.94 -8.68 -6.42
CA ALA A 85 -1.70 -8.61 -4.98
C ALA A 85 -0.22 -8.84 -4.65
N ILE A 86 0.40 -9.87 -5.25
CA ILE A 86 1.82 -10.18 -5.09
C ILE A 86 2.71 -9.06 -5.66
N GLN A 87 2.36 -8.52 -6.83
CA GLN A 87 3.09 -7.41 -7.44
C GLN A 87 3.05 -6.16 -6.55
N VAL A 88 1.87 -5.79 -6.03
CA VAL A 88 1.72 -4.65 -5.12
C VAL A 88 2.58 -4.84 -3.88
N GLU A 89 2.53 -6.02 -3.24
CA GLU A 89 3.32 -6.30 -2.03
C GLU A 89 4.83 -6.18 -2.31
N ALA A 90 5.31 -6.80 -3.40
CA ALA A 90 6.71 -6.73 -3.79
C ALA A 90 7.19 -5.30 -4.06
N ILE A 91 6.33 -4.47 -4.68
CA ILE A 91 6.61 -3.05 -4.93
C ILE A 91 6.62 -2.26 -3.62
N VAL A 92 5.70 -2.54 -2.70
CA VAL A 92 5.64 -1.92 -1.36
C VAL A 92 6.89 -2.25 -0.55
N GLU A 93 7.28 -3.52 -0.47
CA GLU A 93 8.50 -3.99 0.21
C GLU A 93 9.76 -3.33 -0.37
N GLY A 94 9.85 -3.28 -1.72
CA GLY A 94 10.95 -2.62 -2.43
C GLY A 94 11.01 -1.12 -2.14
N LEU A 95 9.88 -0.42 -2.21
CA LEU A 95 9.78 1.01 -1.95
C LEU A 95 10.10 1.34 -0.49
N GLN A 96 9.61 0.53 0.45
CA GLN A 96 9.90 0.68 1.87
C GLN A 96 11.40 0.52 2.16
N SER A 97 12.08 -0.39 1.45
CA SER A 97 13.53 -0.54 1.53
C SER A 97 14.28 0.72 1.05
N GLN A 98 13.81 1.37 -0.02
CA GLN A 98 14.38 2.64 -0.50
C GLN A 98 14.09 3.82 0.44
N LEU A 99 12.95 3.80 1.16
CA LEU A 99 12.68 4.80 2.20
C LEU A 99 13.62 4.65 3.38
N TRP A 100 13.95 3.41 3.76
CA TRP A 100 14.94 3.11 4.79
C TRP A 100 16.35 3.54 4.40
N SER A 101 16.76 3.36 3.13
CA SER A 101 18.07 3.82 2.65
C SER A 101 18.17 5.35 2.58
N GLY A 102 17.05 6.06 2.46
CA GLY A 102 17.00 7.51 2.29
C GLY A 102 17.47 8.00 0.90
N VAL A 103 17.74 7.07 -0.02
CA VAL A 103 18.10 7.34 -1.42
C VAL A 103 17.37 6.34 -2.30
N PHE A 104 16.88 6.81 -3.46
CA PHE A 104 16.28 5.93 -4.45
C PHE A 104 17.33 5.46 -5.46
N ASP A 105 17.55 4.15 -5.51
CA ASP A 105 18.27 3.47 -6.58
C ASP A 105 17.24 2.75 -7.47
N PRO A 106 16.95 3.27 -8.67
CA PRO A 106 15.98 2.67 -9.58
C PRO A 106 16.32 1.22 -9.95
N ALA A 107 17.60 0.91 -10.17
CA ALA A 107 18.01 -0.43 -10.58
C ALA A 107 17.81 -1.44 -9.45
N ALA A 108 18.23 -1.08 -8.23
CA ALA A 108 18.03 -1.92 -7.05
C ALA A 108 16.55 -2.11 -6.71
N PHE A 109 15.74 -1.05 -6.81
CA PHE A 109 14.30 -1.10 -6.60
C PHE A 109 13.61 -2.06 -7.58
N LEU A 110 13.86 -1.90 -8.89
CA LEU A 110 13.24 -2.74 -9.92
C LEU A 110 13.67 -4.20 -9.80
N ALA A 111 14.96 -4.45 -9.55
CA ALA A 111 15.47 -5.81 -9.34
C ALA A 111 14.84 -6.45 -8.10
N GLY A 112 14.76 -5.72 -6.98
CA GLY A 112 14.16 -6.20 -5.75
C GLY A 112 12.69 -6.57 -5.90
N ALA A 113 11.89 -5.67 -6.49
CA ALA A 113 10.46 -5.92 -6.74
C ALA A 113 10.24 -7.11 -7.68
N HIS A 114 11.05 -7.23 -8.74
CA HIS A 114 10.98 -8.37 -9.66
C HIS A 114 11.35 -9.69 -8.97
N SER A 115 12.47 -9.73 -8.24
CA SER A 115 12.91 -10.92 -7.50
C SER A 115 11.87 -11.37 -6.46
N ALA A 116 11.23 -10.43 -5.78
CA ALA A 116 10.17 -10.69 -4.82
C ALA A 116 8.91 -11.32 -5.47
N CYS A 117 8.56 -10.93 -6.70
CA CYS A 117 7.48 -11.57 -7.46
C CYS A 117 7.86 -12.98 -7.92
N VAL A 118 9.07 -13.15 -8.47
CA VAL A 118 9.57 -14.44 -8.98
C VAL A 118 9.66 -15.47 -7.86
N ALA A 119 10.10 -15.07 -6.66
CA ALA A 119 10.14 -15.94 -5.49
C ALA A 119 8.74 -16.48 -5.09
N ARG A 120 7.67 -15.80 -5.52
CA ARG A 120 6.26 -16.15 -5.30
C ARG A 120 5.60 -16.72 -6.57
N ASN A 121 6.40 -17.15 -7.56
CA ASN A 121 5.95 -17.70 -8.85
C ASN A 121 5.05 -16.77 -9.66
N GLN A 122 5.20 -15.46 -9.52
CA GLN A 122 4.48 -14.46 -10.31
C GLN A 122 5.45 -13.61 -11.15
N PRO A 123 5.02 -13.14 -12.33
CA PRO A 123 5.81 -12.18 -13.09
C PRO A 123 5.86 -10.83 -12.36
N GLY A 124 7.00 -10.13 -12.45
CA GLY A 124 7.11 -8.75 -11.96
C GLY A 124 6.20 -7.78 -12.71
N PHE A 125 5.90 -6.64 -12.08
CA PHE A 125 5.20 -5.54 -12.74
C PHE A 125 6.12 -4.84 -13.76
N ASP A 126 5.56 -4.45 -14.91
CA ASP A 126 6.32 -3.78 -15.96
C ASP A 126 6.39 -2.27 -15.72
N PHE A 127 7.60 -1.79 -15.38
CA PHE A 127 7.91 -0.37 -15.20
C PHE A 127 8.51 0.29 -16.45
N SER A 128 8.61 -0.40 -17.60
CA SER A 128 9.35 0.06 -18.78
C SER A 128 8.95 1.45 -19.30
N SER A 129 7.70 1.86 -19.08
CA SER A 129 7.13 3.14 -19.50
C SER A 129 6.89 4.11 -18.33
N LEU A 130 7.39 3.80 -17.14
CA LEU A 130 7.08 4.50 -15.89
C LEU A 130 8.36 4.94 -15.17
N ASP A 131 8.39 6.19 -14.73
CA ASP A 131 9.41 6.67 -13.81
C ASP A 131 9.00 6.33 -12.37
N ALA A 132 9.55 5.24 -11.83
CA ALA A 132 9.24 4.77 -10.49
C ALA A 132 9.65 5.77 -9.38
N GLU A 133 10.69 6.59 -9.60
CA GLU A 133 11.10 7.58 -8.60
C GLU A 133 10.03 8.68 -8.50
N ALA A 134 9.68 9.27 -9.64
CA ALA A 134 8.70 10.34 -9.72
C ALA A 134 7.30 9.87 -9.34
N LEU A 135 6.93 8.64 -9.73
CA LEU A 135 5.60 8.08 -9.45
C LEU A 135 5.47 7.53 -8.04
N LEU A 136 6.51 6.97 -7.42
CA LEU A 136 6.36 6.26 -6.16
C LEU A 136 7.20 6.86 -5.04
N TYR A 137 8.50 7.04 -5.27
CA TYR A 137 9.41 7.48 -4.21
C TYR A 137 9.15 8.91 -3.74
N GLN A 138 9.07 9.87 -4.67
CA GLN A 138 8.83 11.27 -4.33
C GLN A 138 7.46 11.48 -3.65
N PRO A 139 6.36 10.87 -4.12
CA PRO A 139 5.09 10.90 -3.39
C PRO A 139 5.13 10.23 -2.01
N ALA A 140 5.91 9.15 -1.84
CA ALA A 140 6.09 8.51 -0.54
C ALA A 140 6.81 9.43 0.44
N LEU A 141 7.87 10.13 0.01
CA LEU A 141 8.55 11.15 0.82
C LEU A 141 7.60 12.30 1.20
N ALA A 142 6.80 12.79 0.25
CA ALA A 142 5.83 13.84 0.53
C ALA A 142 4.76 13.39 1.54
N LEU A 143 4.28 12.15 1.42
CA LEU A 143 3.32 11.59 2.38
C LEU A 143 3.97 11.35 3.75
N GLN A 144 5.23 10.94 3.79
CA GLN A 144 5.99 10.79 5.02
C GLN A 144 6.13 12.13 5.75
N ALA A 145 6.48 13.20 5.04
CA ALA A 145 6.58 14.53 5.62
C ALA A 145 5.23 14.99 6.20
N ARG A 146 4.12 14.79 5.47
CA ARG A 146 2.76 15.05 5.97
C ARG A 146 2.44 14.25 7.23
N TRP A 147 2.77 12.96 7.25
CA TRP A 147 2.54 12.09 8.40
C TRP A 147 3.37 12.52 9.61
N GLN A 148 4.63 12.86 9.41
CA GLN A 148 5.53 13.31 10.49
C GLN A 148 5.08 14.64 11.08
N ALA A 149 4.53 15.55 10.26
CA ALA A 149 4.03 16.85 10.69
C ALA A 149 2.77 16.78 11.58
N LEU A 150 2.01 15.67 11.56
CA LEU A 150 0.87 15.51 12.46
C LEU A 150 1.31 15.47 13.92
N SER A 151 0.59 16.21 14.76
CA SER A 151 0.65 16.07 16.21
C SER A 151 0.04 14.75 16.66
N TYR A 152 0.34 14.33 17.89
CA TYR A 152 -0.35 13.21 18.49
C TYR A 152 -1.85 13.50 18.62
N PHE A 153 -2.67 12.47 18.40
CA PHE A 153 -4.14 12.51 18.31
C PHE A 153 -4.71 13.22 17.08
N GLU A 154 -3.87 13.68 16.16
CA GLU A 154 -4.34 14.18 14.86
C GLU A 154 -4.51 13.06 13.85
N SER A 155 -5.25 13.38 12.79
CA SER A 155 -5.48 12.46 11.69
C SER A 155 -5.30 13.15 10.34
N MET A 156 -4.96 12.37 9.32
CA MET A 156 -5.03 12.80 7.94
C MET A 156 -5.93 11.87 7.14
N GLU A 157 -6.64 12.45 6.19
CA GLU A 157 -7.49 11.72 5.27
C GLU A 157 -6.80 11.55 3.92
N LEU A 158 -6.97 10.37 3.34
CA LEU A 158 -6.48 9.98 2.03
C LEU A 158 -7.64 9.41 1.22
N LEU A 159 -7.81 9.91 0.00
CA LEU A 159 -8.82 9.41 -0.94
C LEU A 159 -8.20 8.26 -1.75
N SER A 160 -8.79 7.07 -1.65
CA SER A 160 -8.51 5.98 -2.59
C SER A 160 -9.35 6.14 -3.84
N GLN A 161 -8.80 5.77 -5.00
CA GLN A 161 -9.58 5.70 -6.24
C GLN A 161 -10.81 4.81 -6.03
N PRO A 162 -11.96 5.14 -6.64
CA PRO A 162 -13.13 4.27 -6.57
C PRO A 162 -12.76 2.91 -7.18
N PRO A 163 -13.17 1.78 -6.57
CA PRO A 163 -12.98 0.48 -7.19
C PRO A 163 -13.72 0.47 -8.55
N PRO A 164 -13.18 -0.23 -9.57
CA PRO A 164 -13.92 -0.44 -10.80
C PRO A 164 -15.26 -1.12 -10.49
N ALA A 165 -16.29 -0.78 -11.27
CA ALA A 165 -17.62 -1.39 -11.12
C ALA A 165 -17.49 -2.92 -11.11
N LYS A 166 -18.23 -3.61 -10.23
CA LYS A 166 -18.27 -5.07 -10.20
C LYS A 166 -18.70 -5.59 -11.57
N SER A 167 -17.77 -6.15 -12.33
CA SER A 167 -18.10 -7.05 -13.44
C SER A 167 -18.53 -8.37 -12.81
N TYR A 168 -19.83 -8.68 -12.92
CA TYR A 168 -20.41 -9.97 -12.54
C TYR A 168 -20.03 -11.04 -13.57
#